data_AF-A0A2T6K626-F1
#
_entry.id   AF-A0A2T6K626-F1
#
_cell.length_a   1.000
_cell.length_b   1.000
_cell.length_c   1.000
_cell.angle_alpha   90.00
_cell.angle_beta   90.00
_cell.angle_gamma   90.00
#
_symmetry.space_group_name_H-M   'P 1'
#
loop_
_entity.id
_entity.type
_entity.pdbx_description
1 polymer ?
#
loop_
_entity_poly.entity_id
_entity_poly.type
_entity_poly.pdbx_seq_one_letter_code
_entity_poly.pdbx_strand_id
1 'polypeptide(L)'
;MVQTIPTSWLWDVIGFWYVGFIFWILLAASIVTFIIGVVKNSWKAILISVIIFLPNVLAIITMDFEYIMYLLLVWFIIQILMLRKIYRNNVELLI
;
A
#
# COMPACT_ATOMS: atom_id res chain seq x y z
N MET A 1 39.02 -14.00 -15.33
CA MET A 1 38.31 -14.26 -14.06
C MET A 1 36.88 -13.78 -14.25
N VAL A 2 35.88 -14.65 -14.09
CA VAL A 2 34.47 -14.25 -14.14
C VAL A 2 34.13 -13.65 -12.78
N GLN A 3 33.77 -12.36 -12.74
CA GLN A 3 33.29 -11.73 -11.50
C GLN A 3 31.93 -12.32 -11.16
N THR A 4 31.83 -13.05 -10.06
CA THR A 4 30.55 -13.51 -9.53
C THR A 4 29.89 -12.37 -8.79
N ILE A 5 28.78 -11.86 -9.31
CA ILE A 5 27.98 -10.81 -8.65
C ILE A 5 27.34 -11.43 -7.40
N PRO A 6 27.60 -10.91 -6.19
CA PRO A 6 26.97 -11.42 -4.99
C PRO A 6 25.45 -11.13 -5.02
N THR A 7 24.64 -12.08 -4.59
CA THR A 7 23.17 -11.96 -4.63
C THR A 7 22.64 -10.80 -3.78
N SER A 8 23.38 -10.34 -2.77
CA SER A 8 23.06 -9.14 -1.98
C SER A 8 22.95 -7.88 -2.84
N TRP A 9 23.78 -7.74 -3.87
CA TRP A 9 23.76 -6.57 -4.75
C TRP A 9 22.43 -6.43 -5.49
N LEU A 10 21.80 -7.56 -5.86
CA LEU A 10 20.48 -7.53 -6.52
C LEU A 10 19.41 -6.97 -5.57
N TRP A 11 19.47 -7.32 -4.29
CA TRP A 11 18.52 -6.82 -3.29
C TRP A 11 18.69 -5.32 -3.04
N ASP A 12 19.93 -4.81 -3.02
CA ASP A 12 20.20 -3.39 -2.88
C ASP A 12 19.63 -2.57 -4.05
N VAL A 13 19.81 -3.07 -5.28
CA VAL A 13 19.26 -2.43 -6.48
C VAL A 13 17.73 -2.45 -6.46
N ILE A 14 17.12 -3.59 -6.09
CA ILE A 14 15.66 -3.70 -5.95
C ILE A 14 15.17 -2.71 -4.89
N GLY A 15 15.81 -2.64 -3.73
CA GLY A 15 15.46 -1.72 -2.65
C GLY A 15 15.54 -0.27 -3.09
N PHE A 16 16.60 0.11 -3.81
CA PHE A 16 16.75 1.47 -4.34
C PHE A 16 15.60 1.87 -5.27
N TRP A 17 15.27 1.03 -6.26
CA TRP A 17 14.16 1.31 -7.18
C TRP A 17 12.80 1.29 -6.48
N TYR A 18 12.64 0.38 -5.52
CA TYR A 18 11.41 0.25 -4.77
C TYR A 18 11.13 1.50 -3.95
N VAL A 19 12.07 1.92 -3.09
CA VAL A 19 11.91 3.11 -2.23
C VAL A 19 11.94 4.40 -3.05
N GLY A 20 12.79 4.47 -4.09
CA GLY A 20 12.93 5.67 -4.91
C GLY A 20 11.70 5.99 -5.76
N PHE A 21 10.98 4.98 -6.23
CA PHE A 21 9.89 5.18 -7.20
C PHE A 21 8.63 4.37 -6.88
N ILE A 22 8.75 3.04 -6.79
CA ILE A 22 7.59 2.14 -6.74
C ILE A 22 6.73 2.44 -5.51
N PHE A 23 7.36 2.63 -4.35
CA PHE A 23 6.71 2.93 -3.09
C PHE A 23 5.80 4.17 -3.19
N TRP A 24 6.33 5.26 -3.75
CA TRP A 24 5.61 6.53 -3.88
C TRP A 24 4.48 6.46 -4.91
N ILE A 25 4.71 5.75 -6.02
CA ILE A 25 3.67 5.52 -7.05
C ILE A 25 2.50 4.72 -6.46
N LEU A 26 2.79 3.63 -5.74
CA LEU A 26 1.78 2.82 -5.08
C LEU A 26 1.03 3.60 -3.98
N LEU A 27 1.75 4.42 -3.21
CA LEU A 27 1.14 5.30 -2.20
C LEU A 27 0.16 6.28 -2.87
N ALA A 28 0.58 7.00 -3.91
CA ALA A 28 -0.25 7.96 -4.62
C ALA A 28 -1.47 7.28 -5.27
N ALA A 29 -1.26 6.16 -5.98
CA ALA A 29 -2.33 5.40 -6.60
C ALA A 29 -3.36 4.89 -5.56
N SER A 30 -2.87 4.43 -4.41
CA SER A 30 -3.73 4.02 -3.30
C SER A 30 -4.54 5.19 -2.76
N ILE A 31 -3.92 6.35 -2.49
CA ILE A 31 -4.62 7.54 -2.00
C ILE A 31 -5.72 7.99 -2.96
N VAL A 32 -5.41 8.10 -4.25
CA VAL A 32 -6.39 8.53 -5.26
C VAL A 32 -7.56 7.55 -5.32
N THR A 33 -7.28 6.25 -5.37
CA THR A 33 -8.33 5.22 -5.43
C THR A 33 -9.17 5.21 -4.15
N PHE A 34 -8.54 5.43 -3.00
CA PHE A 34 -9.21 5.52 -1.70
C PHE A 34 -10.18 6.70 -1.66
N ILE A 35 -9.74 7.90 -2.08
CA ILE A 35 -10.59 9.09 -2.15
C ILE A 35 -11.79 8.85 -3.07
N ILE A 36 -11.55 8.28 -4.26
CA ILE A 36 -12.64 7.92 -5.19
C ILE A 36 -13.62 6.95 -4.54
N GLY A 37 -13.12 5.95 -3.82
CA GLY A 37 -13.96 4.96 -3.13
C GLY A 37 -14.80 5.57 -2.01
N VAL A 38 -14.24 6.50 -1.23
CA VAL A 38 -14.97 7.22 -0.19
C VAL A 38 -16.02 8.14 -0.80
N VAL A 39 -15.68 8.95 -1.80
CA VAL A 39 -16.61 9.89 -2.45
C VAL A 39 -17.76 9.16 -3.13
N LYS A 40 -17.49 8.03 -3.81
CA LYS A 40 -18.51 7.21 -4.47
C LYS A 40 -19.19 6.21 -3.54
N ASN A 41 -18.85 6.20 -2.25
CA ASN A 41 -19.32 5.23 -1.25
C ASN A 41 -19.19 3.76 -1.72
N SER A 42 -18.14 3.46 -2.50
CA SER A 42 -17.93 2.17 -3.15
C SER A 42 -16.91 1.34 -2.38
N TRP A 43 -17.39 0.29 -1.71
CA TRP A 43 -16.52 -0.63 -0.96
C TRP A 43 -15.48 -1.31 -1.86
N LYS A 44 -15.81 -1.59 -3.14
CA LYS A 44 -14.90 -2.23 -4.10
C LYS A 44 -13.70 -1.34 -4.41
N ALA A 45 -13.93 -0.04 -4.59
CA ALA A 45 -12.85 0.92 -4.85
C ALA A 45 -11.91 1.05 -3.65
N ILE A 46 -12.46 1.07 -2.42
CA ILE A 46 -11.64 1.08 -1.20
C ILE A 46 -10.86 -0.24 -1.04
N LEU A 47 -11.45 -1.38 -1.38
CA LEU A 47 -10.72 -2.65 -1.36
C LEU A 47 -9.55 -2.63 -2.35
N ILE A 48 -9.74 -2.07 -3.54
CA ILE A 48 -8.66 -1.90 -4.52
C ILE A 48 -7.56 -0.99 -3.96
N SER A 49 -7.90 0.11 -3.28
CA SER A 49 -6.87 0.99 -2.68
C SER A 49 -6.03 0.28 -1.63
N VAL A 50 -6.66 -0.57 -0.81
CA VAL A 50 -5.99 -1.40 0.20
C VAL A 50 -5.05 -2.41 -0.46
N ILE A 51 -5.51 -3.08 -1.52
CA ILE A 51 -4.69 -4.05 -2.27
C ILE A 51 -3.48 -3.36 -2.92
N ILE A 52 -3.67 -2.18 -3.51
CA ILE A 52 -2.57 -1.40 -4.11
C ILE A 52 -1.54 -1.03 -3.04
N PHE A 53 -1.96 -0.74 -1.81
CA PHE A 53 -1.05 -0.37 -0.73
C PHE A 53 -0.38 -1.57 -0.04
N LEU A 54 -0.90 -2.78 -0.23
CA LEU A 54 -0.42 -3.98 0.45
C LEU A 54 1.07 -4.28 0.22
N PRO A 55 1.64 -4.14 -0.99
CA PRO A 55 3.09 -4.28 -1.19
C PRO A 55 3.90 -3.32 -0.31
N ASN A 56 3.45 -2.07 -0.12
CA ASN A 56 4.13 -1.10 0.73
C ASN A 56 4.10 -1.52 2.20
N VAL A 57 2.99 -2.10 2.67
CA VAL A 57 2.89 -2.65 4.03
C VAL A 57 3.88 -3.80 4.22
N LEU A 58 3.94 -4.72 3.26
CA LEU A 58 4.90 -5.83 3.31
C LEU A 58 6.34 -5.30 3.35
N ALA A 59 6.68 -4.37 2.47
CA ALA A 59 8.01 -3.76 2.43
C ALA A 59 8.36 -3.09 3.76
N ILE A 60 7.47 -2.31 4.36
CA ILE A 60 7.68 -1.64 5.66
C ILE A 60 7.98 -2.65 6.78
N ILE A 61 7.41 -3.86 6.72
CA ILE A 61 7.61 -4.89 7.74
C ILE A 61 8.90 -5.69 7.49
N THR A 62 9.28 -5.91 6.22
CA THR A 62 10.39 -6.80 5.87
C THR A 62 11.71 -6.09 5.58
N MET A 63 11.69 -4.79 5.30
CA MET A 63 12.88 -4.00 4.97
C MET A 63 13.15 -2.95 6.05
N ASP A 64 14.42 -2.60 6.22
CA ASP A 64 14.83 -1.54 7.14
C ASP A 64 14.49 -0.17 6.54
N PHE A 65 13.35 0.36 6.96
CA PHE A 65 12.87 1.69 6.60
C PHE A 65 13.07 2.70 7.72
N GLU A 66 13.13 3.98 7.36
CA GLU A 66 13.16 5.08 8.31
C GLU A 66 11.90 5.11 9.19
N TYR A 67 12.05 5.48 10.47
CA TYR A 67 10.95 5.48 11.45
C TYR A 67 9.72 6.26 10.99
N ILE A 68 9.90 7.33 10.21
CA ILE A 68 8.82 8.15 9.68
C ILE A 68 7.89 7.37 8.73
N MET A 69 8.40 6.36 8.03
CA MET A 69 7.62 5.59 7.06
C MET A 69 6.62 4.65 7.74
N TYR A 70 6.85 4.27 9.00
CA TYR A 70 5.87 3.51 9.79
C TYR A 70 4.57 4.28 10.06
N LEU A 71 4.57 5.61 9.96
CA LEU A 71 3.33 6.41 10.02
C LEU A 71 2.35 6.02 8.90
N LEU A 72 2.85 5.48 7.78
CA LEU A 72 2.01 5.02 6.68
C LEU A 72 1.24 3.74 7.01
N LEU A 73 1.61 3.01 8.07
CA LEU A 73 0.78 1.93 8.59
C LEU A 73 -0.49 2.47 9.24
N VAL A 74 -0.43 3.66 9.87
CA VAL A 74 -1.63 4.35 10.37
C VAL A 74 -2.57 4.68 9.22
N TRP A 75 -2.03 5.14 8.09
CA TRP A 75 -2.80 5.34 6.86
C TRP A 75 -3.48 4.04 6.39
N PHE A 76 -2.75 2.92 6.37
CA PHE A 76 -3.33 1.63 5.99
C PHE A 76 -4.47 1.21 6.92
N ILE A 77 -4.32 1.40 8.24
CA ILE A 77 -5.39 1.11 9.23
C ILE A 77 -6.63 1.96 8.93
N ILE A 78 -6.47 3.24 8.61
CA ILE A 78 -7.59 4.13 8.23
C ILE A 78 -8.33 3.57 7.01
N GLN A 79 -7.62 3.06 5.99
CA GLN A 79 -8.26 2.46 4.82
C GLN A 79 -9.11 1.24 5.19
N ILE A 80 -8.60 0.35 6.05
CA ILE A 80 -9.32 -0.84 6.52
C ILE A 80 -10.56 -0.47 7.33
N LEU A 81 -10.46 0.51 8.23
CA LEU A 81 -11.61 0.98 9.02
C LEU A 81 -12.71 1.55 8.13
N MET A 82 -12.32 2.37 7.14
CA MET A 82 -13.26 2.96 6.18
C MET A 82 -13.87 1.91 5.26
N LEU A 83 -13.09 0.91 4.82
CA LEU A 83 -13.59 -0.23 4.06
C LEU A 83 -14.69 -0.95 4.84
N ARG A 84 -14.43 -1.30 6.11
CA ARG A 84 -15.40 -2.00 6.95
C ARG A 84 -16.68 -1.18 7.16
N LYS A 85 -16.56 0.13 7.37
CA LYS A 85 -17.69 1.04 7.55
C LYS A 85 -18.56 1.08 6.29
N ILE A 86 -17.95 1.34 5.12
CA ILE A 86 -18.67 1.51 3.86
C ILE A 86 -19.24 0.18 3.36
N TYR A 87 -18.51 -0.93 3.54
CA TYR A 87 -19.01 -2.27 3.23
C TYR A 87 -20.29 -2.59 4.01
N ARG A 88 -20.30 -2.36 5.32
CA ARG A 88 -21.49 -2.61 6.16
C ARG A 88 -22.69 -1.78 5.70
N ASN A 89 -22.50 -0.49 5.47
CA ASN A 89 -23.57 0.40 5.02
C ASN A 89 -24.18 -0.05 3.68
N ASN A 90 -23.36 -0.56 2.76
CA ASN A 90 -23.86 -1.07 1.47
C ASN A 90 -24.64 -2.39 1.62
N VAL A 91 -24.30 -3.24 2.58
CA VAL A 91 -25.03 -4.48 2.87
C VAL A 91 -26.39 -4.18 3.51
N GLU A 92 -26.45 -3.23 4.44
CA GLU A 92 -27.71 -2.83 5.09
C GLU A 92 -28.73 -2.20 4.12
N LEU A 93 -28.27 -1.55 3.04
CA LEU A 93 -29.16 -0.98 2.01
C LEU A 93 -29.78 -2.03 1.06
N LEU A 94 -29.34 -3.29 1.11
CA LEU A 94 -29.82 -4.38 0.26
C LEU A 94 -30.84 -5.29 0.95
N ILE A 95 -31.09 -5.10 2.26
CA ILE A 95 -32.04 -5.85 3.09
C ILE A 95 -33.27 -4.97 3.34
#